data_AF-A0A9W7B848-F1
#
_entry.id   AF-A0A9W7B848-F1
#
_cell.length_a   1.000
_cell.length_b   1.000
_cell.length_c   1.000
_cell.angle_alpha   90.00
_cell.angle_beta   90.00
_cell.angle_gamma   90.00
#
_symmetry.space_group_name_H-M   'P 1'
#
loop_
_entity.id
_entity.type
_entity.pdbx_description
1 polymer ?
#
loop_
_entity_poly.entity_id
_entity_poly.type
_entity_poly.pdbx_seq_one_letter_code
_entity_poly.pdbx_strand_id
1 'polypeptide(L)'
;MSDLRTLAPVTIVGGVPTHWSSSDGDSKPGYEDFYKALDVVSPWLVGRFKDEDSFDEYYTNVFLNDAAELKTLNISYSPVIFPGFSWSNLMRNTGQGDDSDVINAIPRNGGRFWTHQAEAFAGMDDTPLFIYGGK
;
A
#
# COMPACT_ATOMS: atom_id res chain seq x y z
N MET A 1 -16.90 -14.28 6.91
CA MET A 1 -15.62 -14.86 6.44
C MET A 1 -15.44 -16.31 6.86
N SER A 2 -15.99 -16.78 7.99
CA SER A 2 -15.87 -18.19 8.41
C SER A 2 -16.47 -19.19 7.41
N ASP A 3 -17.49 -18.77 6.67
CA ASP A 3 -18.14 -19.49 5.57
C ASP A 3 -17.23 -19.66 4.34
N LEU A 4 -16.53 -18.60 3.92
CA LEU A 4 -15.62 -18.63 2.78
C LEU A 4 -14.42 -19.57 3.00
N ARG A 5 -13.97 -19.70 4.25
CA ARG A 5 -12.86 -20.62 4.62
C ARG A 5 -13.21 -22.10 4.44
N THR A 6 -14.48 -22.45 4.26
CA THR A 6 -14.91 -23.84 4.02
C THR A 6 -14.79 -24.27 2.54
N LEU A 7 -14.56 -23.33 1.63
CA LEU A 7 -14.57 -23.55 0.18
C LEU A 7 -13.19 -23.87 -0.41
N ALA A 8 -12.32 -24.57 0.34
CA ALA A 8 -10.91 -24.75 0.00
C ALA A 8 -10.67 -25.13 -1.49
N PRO A 9 -9.67 -24.52 -2.17
CA PRO A 9 -8.67 -23.55 -1.67
C PRO A 9 -9.03 -22.09 -2.00
N VAL A 10 -9.52 -21.31 -1.02
CA VAL A 10 -9.75 -19.85 -1.17
C VAL A 10 -8.69 -19.09 -0.38
N THR A 11 -8.08 -18.08 -1.02
CA THR A 11 -7.23 -17.07 -0.38
C THR A 11 -7.95 -15.73 -0.40
N ILE A 12 -8.07 -15.09 0.76
CA ILE A 12 -8.71 -13.80 0.94
C ILE A 12 -7.62 -12.72 1.00
N VAL A 13 -7.52 -11.94 -0.08
CA VAL A 13 -6.64 -10.77 -0.17
C VAL A 13 -7.46 -9.52 0.08
N GLY A 14 -7.08 -8.72 1.08
CA GLY A 14 -7.76 -7.47 1.42
C GLY A 14 -6.93 -6.25 1.03
N GLY A 15 -7.52 -5.37 0.23
CA GLY A 15 -7.02 -4.01 0.05
C GLY A 15 -7.31 -3.18 1.31
N VAL A 16 -6.28 -2.58 1.90
CA VAL A 16 -6.41 -1.84 3.18
C VAL A 16 -5.82 -0.42 3.10
N PRO A 17 -6.19 0.49 4.02
CA PRO A 17 -5.50 1.75 4.25
C PRO A 17 -4.01 1.59 4.55
N THR A 18 -3.20 2.64 4.30
CA THR A 18 -1.74 2.61 4.57
C THR A 18 -1.42 2.48 6.06
N HIS A 19 -2.28 3.01 6.94
CA HIS A 19 -2.13 2.96 8.40
C HIS A 19 -3.15 2.01 9.05
N TRP A 20 -3.36 0.85 8.42
CA TRP A 20 -4.32 -0.15 8.90
C TRP A 20 -3.94 -0.69 10.28
N SER A 21 -2.65 -0.85 10.59
CA SER A 21 -2.11 -1.41 11.83
C SER A 21 -2.31 -0.48 13.04
N SER A 22 -2.19 0.84 12.85
CA SER A 22 -2.41 1.84 13.90
C SER A 22 -3.88 2.28 14.04
N SER A 23 -4.77 1.84 13.15
CA SER A 23 -6.19 2.23 13.10
C SER A 23 -6.41 3.75 13.06
N ASP A 24 -5.52 4.48 12.40
CA ASP A 24 -5.57 5.93 12.28
C ASP A 24 -5.77 6.41 10.83
N GLY A 25 -5.98 7.72 10.67
CA GLY A 25 -6.06 8.37 9.36
C GLY A 25 -7.24 7.87 8.51
N ASP A 26 -6.91 7.25 7.37
CA ASP A 26 -7.85 6.61 6.46
C ASP A 26 -8.25 5.19 6.90
N SER A 27 -7.53 4.59 7.85
CA SER A 27 -8.05 3.50 8.68
C SER A 27 -8.98 4.04 9.78
N LYS A 28 -9.92 3.22 10.24
CA LYS A 28 -10.87 3.58 11.29
C LYS A 28 -10.82 2.53 12.40
N PRO A 29 -11.01 2.94 13.67
CA PRO A 29 -11.14 1.99 14.77
C PRO A 29 -12.28 0.99 14.53
N GLY A 30 -12.09 -0.26 14.96
CA GLY A 30 -13.08 -1.34 14.85
C GLY A 30 -12.96 -2.22 13.61
N TYR A 31 -11.92 -2.03 12.79
CA TYR A 31 -11.62 -2.86 11.61
C TYR A 31 -10.46 -3.83 11.85
N GLU A 32 -9.86 -3.84 13.04
CA GLU A 32 -8.70 -4.67 13.38
C GLU A 32 -9.01 -6.17 13.20
N ASP A 33 -10.19 -6.60 13.66
CA ASP A 33 -10.65 -7.98 13.50
C ASP A 33 -10.87 -8.35 12.03
N PHE A 34 -11.26 -7.39 11.20
CA PHE A 34 -11.38 -7.59 9.76
C PHE A 34 -10.00 -7.78 9.13
N TYR A 35 -9.02 -6.92 9.45
CA TYR A 35 -7.66 -7.04 8.92
C TYR A 35 -7.01 -8.37 9.33
N LYS A 36 -7.21 -8.80 10.59
CA LYS A 36 -6.70 -10.06 11.13
C LYS A 36 -7.39 -11.31 10.57
N ALA A 37 -8.53 -11.16 9.90
CA ALA A 37 -9.25 -12.25 9.27
C ALA A 37 -8.76 -12.56 7.83
N LEU A 38 -7.92 -11.69 7.25
CA LEU A 38 -7.37 -11.84 5.91
C LEU A 38 -6.23 -12.86 5.87
N ASP A 39 -6.00 -13.46 4.70
CA ASP A 39 -4.82 -14.29 4.43
C ASP A 39 -3.66 -13.45 3.90
N VAL A 40 -3.99 -12.38 3.16
CA VAL A 40 -3.03 -11.41 2.62
C VAL A 40 -3.55 -9.99 2.84
N VAL A 41 -2.69 -9.12 3.37
CA VAL A 41 -2.95 -7.69 3.54
C VAL A 41 -2.22 -6.91 2.44
N SER A 42 -2.95 -6.06 1.72
CA SER A 42 -2.44 -5.26 0.61
C SER A 42 -2.75 -3.78 0.80
N PRO A 43 -1.84 -2.99 1.39
CA PRO A 43 -2.09 -1.56 1.59
C PRO A 43 -2.06 -0.80 0.27
N TRP A 44 -2.98 0.16 0.12
CA TRP A 44 -2.99 1.11 -0.99
C TRP A 44 -1.99 2.24 -0.74
N LEU A 45 -0.94 2.32 -1.55
CA LEU A 45 0.14 3.30 -1.38
C LEU A 45 0.09 4.48 -2.36
N VAL A 46 -0.73 4.39 -3.42
CA VAL A 46 -0.73 5.39 -4.50
C VAL A 46 -1.07 6.78 -3.96
N GLY A 47 -0.13 7.71 -4.10
CA GLY A 47 -0.29 9.10 -3.65
C GLY A 47 0.05 9.34 -2.17
N ARG A 48 0.58 8.36 -1.44
CA ARG A 48 0.96 8.52 -0.01
C ARG A 48 2.31 9.21 0.19
N PHE A 49 3.20 9.03 -0.76
CA PHE A 49 4.53 9.64 -0.85
C PHE A 49 4.72 10.16 -2.27
N LYS A 50 5.63 11.12 -2.44
CA LYS A 50 5.72 11.96 -3.65
C LYS A 50 7.04 11.84 -4.41
N ASP A 51 8.01 11.16 -3.84
CA ASP A 51 9.36 10.95 -4.36
C ASP A 51 10.01 9.78 -3.61
N GLU A 52 11.23 9.43 -4.02
CA GLU A 52 12.02 8.35 -3.41
C GLU A 52 12.34 8.64 -1.93
N ASP A 53 12.64 9.89 -1.56
CA ASP A 53 12.96 10.26 -0.17
C ASP A 53 11.76 10.07 0.76
N SER A 54 10.57 10.57 0.36
CA SER A 54 9.35 10.36 1.14
C SER A 54 8.88 8.91 1.11
N PHE A 55 9.21 8.13 0.08
CA PHE A 55 9.02 6.68 0.13
C PHE A 55 9.89 6.03 1.23
N ASP A 56 11.16 6.40 1.33
CA ASP A 56 12.08 5.84 2.32
C ASP A 56 11.64 6.14 3.76
N GLU A 57 11.06 7.32 3.98
CA GLU A 57 10.42 7.67 5.25
C GLU A 57 9.26 6.72 5.60
N TYR A 58 8.36 6.45 4.65
CA TYR A 58 7.27 5.49 4.86
C TYR A 58 7.76 4.05 5.00
N TYR A 59 8.75 3.66 4.21
CA TYR A 59 9.36 2.33 4.28
C TYR A 59 9.88 2.06 5.69
N THR A 60 10.63 3.01 6.24
CA THR A 60 11.23 2.88 7.57
C THR A 60 10.21 2.96 8.69
N ASN A 61 9.26 3.89 8.62
CA ASN A 61 8.37 4.19 9.75
C ASN A 61 7.05 3.42 9.73
N VAL A 62 6.65 2.88 8.57
CA VAL A 62 5.35 2.20 8.40
C VAL A 62 5.56 0.77 7.90
N PHE A 63 6.17 0.59 6.73
CA PHE A 63 6.10 -0.70 6.03
C PHE A 63 6.90 -1.82 6.70
N LEU A 64 8.04 -1.50 7.31
CA LEU A 64 8.80 -2.48 8.10
C LEU A 64 8.02 -2.94 9.34
N ASN A 65 7.28 -2.04 10.00
CA ASN A 65 6.47 -2.36 11.17
C ASN A 65 5.27 -3.22 10.77
N ASP A 66 4.58 -2.87 9.68
CA ASP A 66 3.47 -3.66 9.14
C ASP A 66 3.89 -5.10 8.79
N ALA A 67 5.02 -5.26 8.09
CA ALA A 67 5.52 -6.58 7.71
C ALA A 67 5.87 -7.44 8.94
N ALA A 68 6.53 -6.83 9.94
CA ALA A 68 6.84 -7.50 11.20
C ALA A 68 5.58 -7.91 11.97
N GLU A 69 4.56 -7.04 12.06
CA GLU A 69 3.30 -7.37 12.71
C GLU A 69 2.57 -8.52 11.99
N LEU A 70 2.42 -8.43 10.68
CA LEU A 70 1.74 -9.45 9.87
C LEU A 70 2.41 -10.81 9.99
N LYS A 71 3.75 -10.84 10.09
CA LYS A 71 4.51 -12.08 10.36
C LYS A 71 4.13 -12.71 11.69
N THR A 72 3.94 -11.92 12.76
CA THR A 72 3.49 -12.47 14.06
C THR A 72 2.07 -13.05 14.00
N LEU A 73 1.24 -12.55 13.07
CA LEU A 73 -0.14 -12.97 12.86
C LEU A 73 -0.27 -14.10 11.83
N ASN A 74 0.82 -14.52 11.19
CA ASN A 74 0.83 -15.47 10.07
C ASN A 74 -0.08 -15.01 8.91
N ILE A 75 -0.05 -13.71 8.61
CA ILE A 75 -0.74 -13.07 7.48
C ILE A 75 0.33 -12.62 6.48
N SER A 76 0.10 -12.84 5.19
CA SER A 76 1.06 -12.42 4.15
C SER A 76 0.93 -10.92 3.86
N TYR A 77 2.06 -10.28 3.55
CA TYR A 77 2.09 -8.87 3.13
C TYR A 77 2.19 -8.76 1.61
N SER A 78 1.46 -7.83 0.98
CA SER A 78 1.50 -7.59 -0.46
C SER A 78 1.23 -6.12 -0.83
N PRO A 79 2.20 -5.22 -0.66
CA PRO A 79 2.01 -3.78 -0.89
C PRO A 79 1.82 -3.44 -2.37
N VAL A 80 1.09 -2.36 -2.61
CA VAL A 80 0.95 -1.75 -3.95
C VAL A 80 2.13 -0.80 -4.22
N ILE A 81 2.83 -0.95 -5.34
CA ILE A 81 3.78 0.07 -5.84
C ILE A 81 3.21 0.79 -7.05
N PHE A 82 3.70 2.00 -7.33
CA PHE A 82 3.19 2.81 -8.43
C PHE A 82 4.30 3.57 -9.17
N PRO A 83 4.18 3.75 -10.50
CA PRO A 83 5.27 4.28 -11.31
C PRO A 83 5.40 5.80 -11.27
N GLY A 84 4.56 6.48 -10.51
CA GLY A 84 4.31 7.92 -10.55
C GLY A 84 2.81 8.17 -10.67
N PHE A 85 2.36 9.38 -10.32
CA PHE A 85 0.93 9.66 -10.13
C PHE A 85 0.60 11.16 -10.19
N SER A 86 -0.66 11.49 -10.48
CA SER A 86 -1.22 12.85 -10.44
C SER A 86 -2.74 12.78 -10.47
N TRP A 87 -3.41 13.64 -9.70
CA TRP A 87 -4.87 13.75 -9.73
C TRP A 87 -5.40 14.67 -10.83
N SER A 88 -4.52 15.26 -11.65
CA SER A 88 -4.87 16.24 -12.69
C SER A 88 -6.10 15.87 -13.50
N ASN A 89 -6.20 14.65 -14.02
CA ASN A 89 -7.35 14.25 -14.82
C ASN A 89 -8.66 14.17 -14.01
N LEU A 90 -8.60 13.75 -12.75
CA LEU A 90 -9.77 13.65 -11.88
C LEU A 90 -10.24 15.03 -11.43
N MET A 91 -9.31 15.91 -11.05
CA MET A 91 -9.62 17.21 -10.44
C MET A 91 -9.90 18.31 -11.45
N ARG A 92 -9.53 18.14 -12.73
CA ARG A 92 -9.78 19.12 -13.79
C ARG A 92 -11.23 19.56 -13.92
N ASN A 93 -12.19 18.72 -13.52
CA ASN A 93 -13.62 19.02 -13.62
C ASN A 93 -14.30 19.28 -12.27
N THR A 94 -13.59 19.18 -11.14
CA THR A 94 -14.18 19.35 -9.80
C THR A 94 -14.20 20.80 -9.35
N GLY A 95 -13.36 21.67 -9.95
CA GLY A 95 -13.17 23.05 -9.50
C GLY A 95 -12.51 23.16 -8.11
N GLN A 96 -11.99 22.06 -7.58
CA GLN A 96 -11.38 21.93 -6.25
C GLN A 96 -9.90 21.52 -6.37
N GLY A 97 -9.16 22.24 -7.22
CA GLY A 97 -7.74 21.99 -7.42
C GLY A 97 -6.90 22.36 -6.19
N ASP A 98 -5.96 21.49 -5.82
CA ASP A 98 -4.87 21.76 -4.89
C ASP A 98 -3.54 21.30 -5.51
N ASP A 99 -2.41 21.41 -4.81
CA ASP A 99 -1.09 21.06 -5.35
C ASP A 99 -0.97 19.60 -5.87
N SER A 100 -1.92 18.72 -5.52
CA SER A 100 -1.98 17.33 -6.01
C SER A 100 -2.64 17.19 -7.39
N ASP A 101 -3.28 18.24 -7.90
CA ASP A 101 -3.93 18.31 -9.21
C ASP A 101 -2.97 18.68 -10.36
N VAL A 102 -1.71 18.99 -10.04
CA VAL A 102 -0.71 19.36 -11.04
C VAL A 102 -0.33 18.14 -11.86
N ILE A 103 -0.20 18.32 -13.19
CA ILE A 103 0.33 17.27 -14.07
C ILE A 103 1.70 16.83 -13.54
N ASN A 104 1.92 15.52 -13.45
CA ASN A 104 3.18 14.95 -12.97
C ASN A 104 3.53 15.32 -11.52
N ALA A 105 2.52 15.47 -10.64
CA ALA A 105 2.66 15.73 -9.20
C ALA A 105 3.61 14.75 -8.49
N ILE A 106 3.59 13.47 -8.89
CA ILE A 106 4.54 12.45 -8.47
C ILE A 106 5.28 11.95 -9.72
N PRO A 107 6.48 12.50 -10.00
CA PRO A 107 7.21 12.20 -11.21
C PRO A 107 7.62 10.73 -11.30
N ARG A 108 7.62 10.18 -12.51
CA ARG A 108 8.11 8.81 -12.75
C ARG A 108 9.63 8.67 -12.61
N ASN A 109 10.36 9.79 -12.63
CA ASN A 109 11.83 9.86 -12.59
C ASN A 109 12.53 8.89 -13.57
N GLY A 110 11.97 8.75 -14.78
CA GLY A 110 12.51 7.84 -15.79
C GLY A 110 12.43 6.36 -15.40
N GLY A 111 11.50 5.99 -14.51
CA GLY A 111 11.34 4.63 -13.97
C GLY A 111 12.04 4.42 -12.63
N ARG A 112 12.95 5.31 -12.21
CA ARG A 112 13.69 5.16 -10.95
C ARG A 112 12.77 5.07 -9.74
N PHE A 113 11.74 5.91 -9.68
CA PHE A 113 10.79 5.90 -8.57
C PHE A 113 10.08 4.53 -8.40
N TRP A 114 9.70 3.89 -9.51
CA TRP A 114 9.07 2.57 -9.48
C TRP A 114 10.04 1.48 -9.04
N THR A 115 11.24 1.46 -9.64
CA THR A 115 12.27 0.46 -9.35
C THR A 115 12.75 0.57 -7.91
N HIS A 116 12.90 1.79 -7.38
CA HIS A 116 13.27 2.04 -5.98
C HIS A 116 12.30 1.38 -5.00
N GLN A 117 11.00 1.54 -5.21
CA GLN A 117 9.97 0.86 -4.40
C GLN A 117 10.08 -0.67 -4.50
N ALA A 118 10.25 -1.19 -5.73
CA ALA A 118 10.33 -2.63 -5.97
C ALA A 118 11.57 -3.26 -5.32
N GLU A 119 12.73 -2.61 -5.43
CA GLU A 119 13.99 -3.04 -4.83
C GLU A 119 13.90 -3.04 -3.30
N ALA A 120 13.33 -1.98 -2.71
CA ALA A 120 13.15 -1.90 -1.26
C ALA A 120 12.26 -3.03 -0.74
N PHE A 121 11.08 -3.25 -1.33
CA PHE A 121 10.19 -4.33 -0.90
C PHE A 121 10.76 -5.73 -1.16
N ALA A 122 11.47 -5.93 -2.28
CA ALA A 122 12.14 -7.20 -2.55
C ALA A 122 13.30 -7.49 -1.59
N GLY A 123 13.92 -6.44 -1.03
CA GLY A 123 15.02 -6.52 -0.06
C GLY A 123 14.57 -6.59 1.41
N MET A 124 13.27 -6.60 1.68
CA MET A 124 12.74 -6.66 3.04
C MET A 124 12.97 -8.05 3.67
N ASP A 125 13.45 -8.10 4.91
CA ASP A 125 13.66 -9.36 5.67
C ASP A 125 12.38 -10.19 5.74
N ASP A 126 11.26 -9.52 6.04
CA ASP A 126 9.92 -10.08 5.99
C ASP A 126 9.32 -9.85 4.61
N THR A 127 9.88 -10.56 3.63
CA THR A 127 9.62 -10.33 2.21
C THR A 127 8.13 -10.46 1.88
N PRO A 128 7.53 -9.46 1.18
CA PRO A 128 6.17 -9.56 0.69
C PRO A 128 5.94 -10.78 -0.20
N LEU A 129 4.74 -11.35 -0.13
CA LEU A 129 4.33 -12.50 -0.94
C LEU A 129 4.42 -12.18 -2.44
N PHE A 130 3.99 -10.99 -2.81
CA PHE A 130 4.22 -10.37 -4.11
C PHE A 130 3.92 -8.87 -4.00
N ILE A 131 4.33 -8.11 -5.02
CA ILE A 131 4.08 -6.67 -5.10
C ILE A 131 3.03 -6.40 -6.18
N TYR A 132 1.99 -5.65 -5.85
CA TYR A 132 1.00 -5.20 -6.83
C TYR A 132 1.52 -3.97 -7.57
N GLY A 133 1.85 -4.11 -8.86
CA GLY A 133 2.27 -3.00 -9.70
C GLY A 133 1.65 -3.07 -11.09
N GLY A 134 1.08 -1.95 -11.56
CA GLY A 134 0.67 -1.81 -12.95
C GLY A 134 1.87 -1.56 -13.86
N LYS A 135 1.91 -2.23 -15.03
CA LYS A 135 2.84 -1.90 -16.11
C LYS A 135 2.40 -0.62 -16.83
#